data_AF-A0AA50TF62-F1
#
_entry.id   AF-A0AA50TF62-F1
#
_cell.length_a   1.000
_cell.length_b   1.000
_cell.length_c   1.000
_cell.angle_alpha   90.00
_cell.angle_beta   90.00
_cell.angle_gamma   90.00
#
_symmetry.space_group_name_H-M   'P 1'
#
loop_
_entity.id
_entity.type
_entity.pdbx_description
1 polymer ?
#
loop_
_entity_poly.entity_id
_entity_poly.type
_entity_poly.pdbx_seq_one_letter_code
_entity_poly.pdbx_strand_id
1 'polypeptide(L)' 'IDEKADPCDDFYDFACGSFVRSTRIPDDKTSVNTFSIITDRLQEQIRALLDEPVTENEPKPFVLAKTLFQACM' A
#
# COMPACT_ATOMS: atom_id res chain seq x y z
N ILE A 1 18.48 4.22 -5.24
CA ILE A 1 19.85 4.69 -4.97
C ILE A 1 20.20 5.81 -5.95
N ASP A 2 20.80 6.88 -5.44
CA ASP A 2 21.51 7.90 -6.19
C ASP A 2 23.02 7.73 -6.00
N GLU A 3 23.72 7.23 -7.02
CA GLU A 3 25.16 7.00 -6.94
C GLU A 3 25.98 8.29 -7.03
N LYS A 4 25.35 9.45 -7.26
CA LYS A 4 26.02 10.75 -7.29
C LYS A 4 26.19 11.37 -5.91
N ALA A 5 25.41 10.93 -4.92
CA ALA A 5 25.54 11.36 -3.53
C ALA A 5 26.60 10.51 -2.83
N ASP A 6 27.51 11.15 -2.08
CA ASP A 6 28.45 10.42 -1.22
C ASP A 6 27.69 9.86 0.00
N PRO A 7 27.69 8.53 0.22
CA PRO A 7 26.98 7.93 1.36
C PRO A 7 27.53 8.35 2.73
N CYS A 8 28.78 8.84 2.82
CA CYS A 8 29.36 9.32 4.07
C CYS A 8 28.86 10.72 4.44
N ASP A 9 28.44 11.52 3.45
CA ASP A 9 27.95 12.88 3.64
C ASP A 9 26.41 12.92 3.74
N ASP A 10 25.70 12.21 2.85
CA ASP A 10 24.23 12.09 2.86
C ASP A 10 23.79 10.68 2.45
N PHE A 11 23.72 9.80 3.45
CA PHE A 11 23.26 8.43 3.24
C PHE A 11 21.79 8.35 2.78
N TYR A 12 20.95 9.33 3.14
CA TYR A 12 19.56 9.33 2.75
C TYR A 12 19.41 9.60 1.26
N ASP A 13 20.08 10.63 0.72
CA ASP A 13 20.04 10.91 -0.72
C ASP A 13 20.72 9.80 -1.52
N PHE A 14 21.83 9.25 -1.02
CA PHE A 14 22.43 8.05 -1.63
C PHE A 14 21.44 6.88 -1.72
N ALA A 15 20.76 6.52 -0.63
CA ALA A 15 19.86 5.37 -0.65
C ALA A 15 18.55 5.65 -1.42
N CYS A 16 17.94 6.82 -1.15
CA CYS A 16 16.56 7.15 -1.51
C CYS A 16 16.41 8.28 -2.54
N GLY A 17 17.47 9.02 -2.89
CA GLY A 17 17.40 10.22 -3.73
C GLY A 17 16.74 10.00 -5.09
N SER A 18 17.05 8.87 -5.75
CA SER A 18 16.37 8.49 -7.00
C SER A 18 14.87 8.23 -6.82
N PHE A 19 14.46 7.64 -5.69
CA PHE A 19 13.04 7.44 -5.38
C PHE A 19 12.32 8.77 -5.17
N VAL A 20 12.93 9.70 -4.44
CA VAL A 20 12.35 11.04 -4.20
C VAL A 20 12.13 11.79 -5.51
N ARG A 21 13.06 11.69 -6.47
CA ARG A 21 12.95 12.36 -7.78
C ARG A 21 11.94 11.70 -8.72
N SER A 22 11.80 10.38 -8.68
CA SER A 22 10.91 9.65 -9.59
C SER A 22 9.48 9.56 -9.08
N THR A 23 9.27 9.67 -7.76
CA THR A 23 7.97 9.41 -7.14
C THR A 23 7.19 10.71 -6.99
N ARG A 24 5.94 10.70 -7.45
CA ARG A 24 4.98 11.78 -7.17
C ARG A 24 4.05 11.33 -6.07
N ILE A 25 3.65 12.27 -5.21
CA ILE A 25 2.59 12.06 -4.23
C ILE A 25 1.24 12.20 -4.97
N PRO A 26 0.41 11.15 -5.03
CA PRO A 26 -0.94 11.22 -5.62
C PRO A 26 -1.85 12.19 -4.87
N ASP A 27 -2.90 12.69 -5.54
CA ASP A 27 -3.82 13.70 -4.98
C ASP A 27 -4.59 13.20 -3.75
N ASP A 28 -4.79 11.89 -3.62
CA ASP A 28 -5.46 11.26 -2.48
C ASP A 28 -4.52 11.00 -1.29
N LYS A 29 -3.24 11.39 -1.39
CA LYS A 29 -2.22 11.10 -0.38
C LYS A 29 -1.48 12.35 0.08
N THR A 30 -1.09 12.34 1.35
CA THR A 30 -0.24 13.39 1.94
C THR A 30 1.24 13.03 1.90
N SER A 31 1.57 11.75 1.71
CA SER A 31 2.95 11.27 1.62
C SER A 31 3.02 9.93 0.86
N VAL A 32 4.19 9.64 0.30
CA VAL A 32 4.51 8.33 -0.28
C VAL A 32 5.89 7.89 0.22
N ASN A 33 5.96 6.67 0.73
CA ASN A 33 7.19 6.01 1.14
C ASN A 33 7.08 4.50 0.89
N THR A 34 8.13 3.74 1.22
CA THR A 34 8.13 2.29 1.00
C THR A 34 6.99 1.58 1.74
N PHE A 35 6.64 2.02 2.96
CA PHE A 35 5.54 1.43 3.71
C PHE A 35 4.19 1.71 3.07
N SER A 36 3.95 2.94 2.60
CA SER A 36 2.69 3.28 1.93
C SER A 36 2.49 2.41 0.69
N ILE A 37 3.53 2.21 -0.12
CA ILE A 37 3.46 1.35 -1.31
C ILE A 37 3.10 -0.10 -0.94
N ILE A 38 3.69 -0.62 0.15
CA ILE A 38 3.37 -1.96 0.65
C ILE A 38 1.92 -2.02 1.15
N THR A 39 1.49 -1.01 1.91
CA THR A 39 0.13 -0.92 2.44
C THR A 39 -0.90 -0.84 1.33
N ASP A 40 -0.65 -0.07 0.27
CA ASP A 40 -1.55 0.05 -0.88
C ASP A 40 -1.77 -1.32 -1.52
N ARG A 41 -0.66 -2.02 -1.82
CA ARG A 41 -0.73 -3.38 -2.39
C ARG A 41 -1.45 -4.35 -1.46
N LEU A 42 -1.20 -4.27 -0.16
CA LEU A 42 -1.89 -5.11 0.83
C LEU A 42 -3.39 -4.83 0.85
N GLN A 43 -3.79 -3.56 0.79
CA GLN A 43 -5.19 -3.17 0.76
C GLN A 43 -5.89 -3.64 -0.52
N GLU A 44 -5.22 -3.59 -1.68
CA GLU A 44 -5.74 -4.16 -2.92
C GLU A 44 -5.99 -5.68 -2.80
N GLN A 45 -5.07 -6.41 -2.16
CA GLN A 45 -5.24 -7.84 -1.91
C GLN A 45 -6.40 -8.14 -0.96
N ILE A 46 -6.51 -7.38 0.14
CA ILE A 46 -7.63 -7.52 1.09
C ILE A 46 -8.96 -7.19 0.39
N ARG A 47 -9.00 -6.13 -0.41
CA ARG A 47 -10.18 -5.77 -1.19
C ARG A 47 -10.61 -6.92 -2.10
N ALA A 48 -9.69 -7.51 -2.85
CA ALA A 48 -10.00 -8.64 -3.72
C ALA A 48 -10.63 -9.82 -2.95
N LEU A 49 -10.13 -10.12 -1.75
CA LEU A 49 -10.69 -11.18 -0.88
C LEU A 49 -12.09 -10.82 -0.34
N LEU A 50 -12.34 -9.54 -0.05
CA LEU A 50 -13.64 -9.08 0.46
C LEU A 50 -14.70 -8.93 -0.65
N ASP A 51 -14.28 -8.73 -1.89
CA ASP A 51 -15.14 -8.68 -3.08
C ASP A 51 -15.64 -10.08 -3.51
N GLU A 52 -15.01 -11.15 -3.03
CA GLU A 52 -15.48 -12.52 -3.31
C GLU A 52 -16.86 -12.80 -2.68
N PRO A 53 -17.73 -13.57 -3.36
CA PRO A 53 -19.01 -13.96 -2.78
C PRO A 53 -18.81 -14.80 -1.51
N VAL A 54 -19.80 -14.73 -0.61
CA VAL A 54 -19.85 -15.59 0.57
C VAL A 54 -20.13 -17.03 0.14
N THR A 55 -19.34 -17.98 0.67
CA THR A 55 -19.53 -19.41 0.41
C THR A 55 -20.32 -20.11 1.54
N GLU A 56 -21.00 -21.22 1.25
CA GLU A 56 -21.91 -21.88 2.21
C GLU A 56 -21.25 -22.30 3.54
N ASN A 57 -19.96 -22.61 3.55
CA ASN A 57 -19.22 -23.06 4.74
C ASN A 57 -18.23 -22.00 5.26
N GLU A 58 -18.42 -20.74 4.89
CA GLU A 58 -17.52 -19.67 5.29
C GLU A 58 -17.68 -19.32 6.78
N PRO A 59 -16.58 -19.24 7.56
CA PRO A 59 -16.66 -18.87 8.96
C PRO A 59 -17.33 -17.50 9.15
N LYS A 60 -18.23 -17.41 10.14
CA LYS A 60 -19.03 -16.21 10.44
C LYS A 60 -18.22 -14.88 10.46
N PRO A 61 -16.99 -14.80 10.98
CA PRO A 61 -16.21 -13.56 10.93
C PRO A 61 -15.96 -13.04 9.50
N PHE A 62 -15.70 -13.93 8.54
CA PHE A 62 -15.46 -13.54 7.15
C PHE A 62 -16.75 -13.15 6.44
N VAL A 63 -17.86 -13.86 6.72
CA VAL A 63 -19.19 -13.46 6.23
C VAL A 63 -19.53 -12.04 6.67
N LEU A 64 -19.31 -11.72 7.95
CA LEU A 64 -19.56 -10.38 8.50
C LEU A 64 -18.64 -9.33 7.87
N ALA A 65 -17.35 -9.64 7.70
CA ALA A 65 -16.40 -8.71 7.07
C ALA A 65 -16.79 -8.39 5.62
N LYS A 66 -17.11 -9.41 4.81
CA LYS A 66 -17.59 -9.25 3.43
C LYS A 66 -18.90 -8.46 3.37
N THR A 67 -19.87 -8.79 4.22
CA THR A 67 -21.17 -8.10 4.27
C THR A 67 -21.01 -6.63 4.64
N LEU A 68 -20.16 -6.32 5.64
CA LEU A 68 -19.88 -4.95 6.05
C LEU A 68 -19.19 -4.16 4.92
N PHE A 69 -18.22 -4.78 4.26
CA PHE A 69 -17.52 -4.17 3.13
C PHE A 69 -18.48 -3.84 1.97
N GLN A 70 -19.35 -4.78 1.59
CA GLN A 70 -20.34 -4.60 0.52
C GLN A 70 -21.43 -3.55 0.85
N ALA A 71 -21.70 -3.29 2.13
CA ALA A 71 -22.63 -2.23 2.52
C ALA A 71 -22.03 -0.82 2.44
N CYS A 72 -20.70 -0.71 2.42
CA CYS A 72 -19.97 0.56 2.40
C CYS A 72 -19.57 1.01 0.98
N MET A 73 -19.32 0.06 0.08
CA MET A 73 -18.89 0.29 -1.30
C MET A 73 -20.07 0.54 -2.24
#